data_AF-A7T742-F1
#
_entry.id   AF-A7T742-F1
#
_cell.length_a   1.000
_cell.length_b   1.000
_cell.length_c   1.000
_cell.angle_alpha   90.00
_cell.angle_beta   90.00
_cell.angle_gamma   90.00
#
_symmetry.space_group_name_H-M   'P 1'
#
loop_
_entity.id
_entity.type
_entity.pdbx_description
1 polymer ?
#
loop_
_entity_poly.entity_id
_entity_poly.type
_entity_poly.pdbx_seq_one_letter_code
_entity_poly.pdbx_strand_id
1 'polypeptide(L)'
;FFCDFDHGTCGFVQSSSDNFNWIRNTGSTSTQNTGPSSDTSGIGHYMYIETSKGRQGYTARLEKRGVVLNGDRCLEFYYHMYGVSTGELRVKLGDTEIWSKKGDQGDQWNKANIQIKDVGANSEI
;
A
#
# COMPACT_ATOMS: atom_id res chain seq x y z
N PHE A 1 -12.66 5.86 7.88
CA PHE A 1 -12.42 5.90 6.42
C PHE A 1 -12.19 4.47 5.97
N PHE A 2 -12.76 4.06 4.83
CA PHE A 2 -12.66 2.72 4.27
C PHE A 2 -12.42 2.84 2.76
N CYS A 3 -11.55 1.99 2.22
CA CYS A 3 -11.29 1.93 0.79
C CYS A 3 -10.94 0.49 0.40
N ASP A 4 -11.83 -0.13 -0.37
CA ASP A 4 -11.68 -1.46 -0.98
C ASP A 4 -11.13 -1.37 -2.42
N PHE A 5 -11.03 -0.17 -2.96
CA PHE A 5 -10.67 0.13 -4.34
C PHE A 5 -11.69 -0.30 -5.40
N ASP A 6 -12.90 -0.75 -5.08
CA ASP A 6 -13.84 -1.29 -6.10
C ASP A 6 -14.49 -0.23 -6.99
N HIS A 7 -14.56 1.00 -6.50
CA HIS A 7 -15.15 2.14 -7.22
C HIS A 7 -14.16 3.29 -7.47
N GLY A 8 -12.86 2.99 -7.40
CA GLY A 8 -11.78 3.96 -7.62
C GLY A 8 -10.75 3.96 -6.50
N THR A 9 -10.03 5.07 -6.31
CA THR A 9 -8.94 5.15 -5.32
C THR A 9 -9.36 5.79 -4.00
N CYS A 10 -10.64 6.10 -3.80
CA CYS A 10 -11.15 6.75 -2.58
C CYS A 10 -10.40 8.04 -2.19
N GLY A 11 -9.89 8.76 -3.19
CA GLY A 11 -9.12 9.99 -3.03
C GLY A 11 -7.62 9.79 -2.79
N PHE A 12 -7.10 8.56 -2.84
CA PHE A 12 -5.66 8.35 -2.98
C PHE A 12 -5.19 8.78 -4.38
N VAL A 13 -4.00 9.37 -4.44
CA VAL A 13 -3.38 9.92 -5.64
C VAL A 13 -2.01 9.30 -5.79
N GLN A 14 -1.72 8.78 -6.98
CA GLN A 14 -0.38 8.34 -7.36
C GLN A 14 0.54 9.57 -7.47
N SER A 15 1.69 9.54 -6.83
CA SER A 15 2.68 10.61 -6.95
C SER A 15 3.23 10.65 -8.38
N SER A 16 3.41 11.85 -8.93
CA SER A 16 4.08 12.07 -10.22
C SER A 16 5.57 12.42 -10.05
N SER A 17 6.06 12.40 -8.81
CA SER A 17 7.42 12.80 -8.44
C SER A 17 8.31 11.62 -8.05
N ASP A 18 7.86 10.40 -8.34
CA ASP A 18 8.62 9.17 -8.26
C ASP A 18 8.80 8.57 -9.67
N ASN A 19 9.39 7.38 -9.74
CA ASN A 19 9.79 6.73 -10.99
C ASN A 19 9.01 5.44 -11.25
N PHE A 20 7.92 5.20 -10.52
CA PHE A 20 7.09 4.02 -10.67
C PHE A 20 5.68 4.27 -10.17
N ASN A 21 4.70 3.52 -10.70
CA ASN A 21 3.28 3.78 -10.43
C ASN A 21 2.57 2.56 -9.86
N TRP A 22 1.67 2.82 -8.91
CA TRP A 22 0.64 1.88 -8.51
C TRP A 22 -0.40 1.74 -9.61
N ILE A 23 -0.84 0.50 -9.84
CA ILE A 23 -1.84 0.14 -10.83
C ILE A 23 -3.04 -0.44 -10.08
N ARG A 24 -4.25 0.00 -10.40
CA ARG A 24 -5.46 -0.64 -9.90
C ARG A 24 -5.74 -1.87 -10.75
N ASN A 25 -5.61 -3.06 -10.17
CA ASN A 25 -5.75 -4.33 -10.86
C ASN A 25 -6.96 -5.13 -10.34
N THR A 26 -7.40 -6.11 -11.12
CA THR A 26 -8.36 -7.15 -10.72
C THR A 26 -7.87 -8.51 -11.22
N GLY A 27 -8.22 -9.59 -10.51
CA GLY A 27 -7.71 -10.93 -10.80
C GLY A 27 -6.20 -11.07 -10.57
N SER A 28 -5.59 -12.04 -11.27
CA SER A 28 -4.18 -12.39 -11.08
C SER A 28 -3.21 -11.32 -11.56
N THR A 29 -2.00 -11.34 -10.98
CA THR A 29 -0.86 -10.58 -11.51
C THR A 29 -0.35 -11.15 -12.84
N SER A 30 0.38 -10.32 -13.60
CA SER A 30 0.85 -10.70 -14.94
C SER A 30 2.08 -11.63 -14.92
N THR A 31 2.80 -11.65 -13.80
CA THR A 31 4.05 -12.42 -13.65
C THR A 31 3.80 -13.75 -12.93
N GLN A 32 4.34 -14.83 -13.48
CA GLN A 32 4.28 -16.16 -12.85
C GLN A 32 5.01 -16.19 -11.51
N ASN A 33 4.58 -17.07 -10.60
CA ASN A 33 5.15 -17.19 -9.24
C ASN A 33 5.13 -15.88 -8.46
N THR A 34 4.10 -15.07 -8.71
CA THR A 34 3.76 -13.88 -7.91
C THR A 34 2.25 -13.93 -7.64
N GLY A 35 1.77 -13.03 -6.81
CA GLY A 35 0.35 -12.92 -6.52
C GLY A 35 -0.06 -11.48 -6.28
N PRO A 36 -1.34 -11.24 -5.96
CA PRO A 36 -2.36 -12.24 -5.65
C PRO A 36 -3.07 -12.81 -6.90
N SER A 37 -3.90 -13.84 -6.73
CA SER A 37 -4.83 -14.34 -7.77
C SER A 37 -6.13 -13.53 -7.85
N SER A 38 -6.48 -12.81 -6.80
CA SER A 38 -7.64 -11.92 -6.69
C SER A 38 -7.44 -10.90 -5.56
N ASP A 39 -8.32 -9.92 -5.44
CA ASP A 39 -8.40 -9.07 -4.24
C ASP A 39 -8.82 -9.90 -2.99
N THR A 40 -9.01 -9.23 -1.84
CA THR A 40 -9.41 -9.88 -0.58
C THR A 40 -10.86 -10.39 -0.58
N SER A 41 -11.73 -9.86 -1.45
CA SER A 41 -13.11 -10.36 -1.62
C SER A 41 -13.22 -11.51 -2.63
N GLY A 42 -12.25 -11.64 -3.54
CA GLY A 42 -12.21 -12.65 -4.61
C GLY A 42 -12.60 -12.13 -6.00
N ILE A 43 -13.31 -11.00 -6.09
CA ILE A 43 -13.87 -10.46 -7.35
C ILE A 43 -13.73 -8.94 -7.51
N GLY A 44 -13.02 -8.29 -6.60
CA GLY A 44 -12.84 -6.85 -6.55
C GLY A 44 -11.53 -6.37 -7.16
N HIS A 45 -11.09 -5.20 -6.70
CA HIS A 45 -9.87 -4.54 -7.14
C HIS A 45 -8.89 -4.36 -5.99
N TYR A 46 -7.62 -4.21 -6.36
CA TYR A 46 -6.54 -3.90 -5.42
C TYR A 46 -5.51 -2.99 -6.10
N MET A 47 -4.71 -2.31 -5.28
CA MET A 47 -3.56 -1.56 -5.78
C MET A 47 -2.35 -2.47 -5.86
N TYR A 48 -1.66 -2.41 -7.00
CA TYR A 48 -0.65 -3.36 -7.42
C TYR A 48 0.60 -2.66 -7.96
N ILE A 49 1.76 -3.32 -7.78
CA ILE A 49 3.04 -2.92 -8.34
C ILE A 49 3.65 -4.12 -9.07
N GLU A 50 3.90 -3.98 -10.38
CA GLU A 50 4.58 -5.01 -11.18
C GLU A 50 6.09 -4.96 -10.98
N THR A 51 6.57 -5.61 -9.92
CA THR A 51 7.99 -5.55 -9.51
C THR A 51 8.94 -6.21 -10.52
N SER A 52 8.47 -7.15 -11.35
CA SER A 52 9.32 -7.88 -12.32
C SER A 52 9.95 -6.98 -13.39
N LYS A 53 9.31 -5.83 -13.67
CA LYS A 53 9.78 -4.81 -14.62
C LYS A 53 10.49 -3.65 -13.91
N GLY A 54 10.42 -3.61 -12.58
CA GLY A 54 11.04 -2.60 -11.75
C GLY A 54 12.56 -2.77 -11.68
N ARG A 55 13.26 -1.70 -11.38
CA ARG A 55 14.71 -1.74 -11.08
C ARG A 55 14.92 -1.41 -9.60
N GLN A 56 16.04 -1.87 -9.05
CA GLN A 56 16.43 -1.47 -7.70
C GLN A 56 16.46 0.06 -7.60
N GLY A 57 15.84 0.61 -6.55
CA GLY A 57 15.71 2.05 -6.34
C GLY A 57 14.46 2.68 -6.96
N TYR A 58 13.63 1.90 -7.68
CA TYR A 58 12.33 2.39 -8.12
C TYR A 58 11.36 2.44 -6.93
N THR A 59 10.57 3.51 -6.87
CA THR A 59 9.60 3.77 -5.80
C THR A 59 8.29 4.21 -6.43
N ALA A 60 7.18 3.75 -5.86
CA ALA A 60 5.83 4.22 -6.18
C ALA A 60 5.14 4.66 -4.90
N ARG A 61 4.57 5.86 -4.88
CA ARG A 61 3.88 6.44 -3.74
C ARG A 61 2.41 6.66 -4.06
N LEU A 62 1.55 6.04 -3.25
CA LEU A 62 0.11 6.26 -3.24
C LEU A 62 -0.22 7.10 -2.00
N GLU A 63 -0.62 8.35 -2.22
CA GLU A 63 -0.70 9.37 -1.18
C GLU A 63 -2.14 9.88 -1.01
N LYS A 64 -2.52 10.23 0.21
CA LYS A 64 -3.76 10.98 0.47
C LYS A 64 -3.43 12.18 1.34
N ARG A 65 -3.73 13.38 0.82
CA ARG A 65 -3.42 14.66 1.48
C ARG A 65 -4.62 15.16 2.29
N GLY A 66 -4.35 16.03 3.26
CA GLY A 66 -5.40 16.68 4.07
C GLY A 66 -6.12 15.73 5.02
N VAL A 67 -5.50 14.60 5.39
CA VAL A 67 -6.06 13.69 6.39
C VAL A 67 -5.76 14.26 7.77
N VAL A 68 -6.80 14.73 8.47
CA VAL A 68 -6.70 15.15 9.86
C VAL A 68 -6.97 13.94 10.76
N LEU A 69 -5.97 13.54 11.55
CA LEU A 69 -6.07 12.47 12.54
C LEU A 69 -6.23 13.12 13.92
N ASN A 70 -7.41 12.99 14.55
CA ASN A 70 -7.70 13.59 15.85
C ASN A 70 -7.79 12.52 16.94
N GLY A 71 -6.90 12.47 17.92
CA GLY A 71 -6.88 11.38 18.90
C GLY A 71 -6.36 10.06 18.31
N ASP A 72 -6.27 9.05 19.16
CA ASP A 72 -5.74 7.74 18.77
C ASP A 72 -6.53 7.11 17.62
N ARG A 73 -5.82 6.54 16.65
CA ARG A 73 -6.37 5.89 15.47
C ARG A 73 -5.67 4.57 15.20
N CYS A 74 -6.35 3.71 14.48
CA CYS A 74 -5.78 2.48 13.96
C CYS A 74 -5.88 2.50 12.44
N LEU A 75 -4.74 2.34 11.76
CA LEU A 75 -4.69 2.04 10.34
C LEU A 75 -4.66 0.53 10.16
N GLU A 76 -5.65 0.01 9.45
CA GLU A 76 -5.73 -1.39 9.06
C GLU A 76 -5.79 -1.50 7.54
N PHE A 77 -5.01 -2.42 7.00
CA PHE A 77 -5.03 -2.75 5.58
C PHE A 77 -4.55 -4.17 5.34
N TYR A 78 -4.89 -4.71 4.18
CA TYR A 78 -4.37 -5.97 3.69
C TYR A 78 -3.25 -5.73 2.68
N TYR A 79 -2.23 -6.58 2.69
CA TYR A 79 -1.13 -6.56 1.73
C TYR A 79 -0.78 -7.99 1.29
N HIS A 80 -0.34 -8.12 0.04
CA HIS A 80 0.16 -9.36 -0.53
C HIS A 80 1.55 -9.08 -1.13
N MET A 81 2.54 -9.87 -0.75
CA MET A 81 3.95 -9.64 -1.06
C MET A 81 4.58 -11.01 -1.30
N TYR A 82 4.57 -11.49 -2.53
CA TYR A 82 5.03 -12.83 -2.90
C TYR A 82 5.88 -12.80 -4.17
N GLY A 83 7.02 -13.49 -4.13
CA GLY A 83 7.93 -13.62 -5.27
C GLY A 83 9.31 -13.00 -5.02
N VAL A 84 10.29 -13.46 -5.80
CA VAL A 84 11.71 -13.18 -5.59
C VAL A 84 12.12 -11.72 -5.80
N SER A 85 11.35 -10.97 -6.60
CA SER A 85 11.58 -9.55 -6.88
C SER A 85 10.84 -8.63 -5.91
N THR A 86 10.21 -9.17 -4.87
CA THR A 86 9.42 -8.39 -3.92
C THR A 86 10.33 -7.39 -3.18
N GLY A 87 9.99 -6.11 -3.32
CA GLY A 87 10.70 -5.01 -2.69
C GLY A 87 10.29 -4.78 -1.23
N GLU A 88 10.10 -3.52 -0.87
CA GLU A 88 9.68 -3.10 0.47
C GLU A 88 8.42 -2.25 0.38
N LEU A 89 7.42 -2.57 1.21
CA LEU A 89 6.22 -1.78 1.38
C LEU A 89 6.36 -0.98 2.68
N ARG A 90 6.16 0.33 2.61
CA ARG A 90 6.25 1.26 3.75
C ARG A 90 4.96 2.05 3.88
N VAL A 91 4.59 2.34 5.12
CA VAL A 91 3.55 3.31 5.45
C VAL A 91 4.20 4.48 6.17
N LYS A 92 3.89 5.69 5.70
CA LYS A 92 4.38 6.94 6.29
C LYS A 92 3.24 7.87 6.69
N LEU A 93 3.44 8.60 7.78
CA LEU A 93 2.64 9.75 8.18
C LEU A 93 3.51 10.99 8.04
N GLY A 94 3.27 11.80 6.99
CA GLY A 94 4.24 12.80 6.55
C GLY A 94 5.55 12.12 6.14
N ASP A 95 6.67 12.57 6.69
CA ASP A 95 7.98 11.97 6.45
C ASP A 95 8.31 10.79 7.38
N THR A 96 7.50 10.58 8.43
CA THR A 96 7.74 9.55 9.45
C THR A 96 7.27 8.18 8.97
N GLU A 97 8.19 7.21 8.90
CA GLU A 97 7.82 5.80 8.71
C GLU A 97 7.21 5.22 9.99
N ILE A 98 6.02 4.64 9.86
CA ILE A 98 5.28 4.05 10.99
C ILE A 98 5.13 2.53 10.86
N TRP A 99 5.41 1.98 9.68
CA TRP A 99 5.36 0.54 9.43
C TRP A 99 6.08 0.18 8.13
N SER A 100 6.71 -0.99 8.10
CA SER A 100 7.28 -1.55 6.87
C SER A 100 7.32 -3.08 6.86
N LYS A 101 7.31 -3.65 5.66
CA LYS A 101 7.58 -5.07 5.37
C LYS A 101 8.45 -5.18 4.13
N LYS A 102 9.35 -6.16 4.13
CA LYS A 102 10.38 -6.31 3.09
C LYS A 102 10.47 -7.74 2.61
N GLY A 103 10.60 -7.90 1.30
CA GLY A 103 10.77 -9.19 0.65
C GLY A 103 9.49 -10.01 0.66
N ASP A 104 9.64 -11.28 0.29
CA ASP A 104 8.54 -12.26 0.27
C ASP A 104 7.94 -12.46 1.68
N GLN A 105 6.62 -12.37 1.78
CA GLN A 105 5.81 -12.55 2.98
C GLN A 105 4.87 -13.76 2.86
N GLY A 106 4.96 -14.54 1.78
CA GLY A 106 4.12 -15.68 1.46
C GLY A 106 2.98 -15.36 0.49
N ASP A 107 2.47 -16.40 -0.16
CA ASP A 107 1.34 -16.34 -1.10
C ASP A 107 -0.01 -16.29 -0.36
N GLN A 108 -0.20 -15.25 0.44
CA GLN A 108 -1.47 -14.97 1.09
C GLN A 108 -1.65 -13.48 1.35
N TRP A 109 -2.91 -13.05 1.46
CA TRP A 109 -3.24 -11.74 1.98
C TRP A 109 -2.93 -11.67 3.48
N ASN A 110 -2.02 -10.78 3.86
CA ASN A 110 -1.64 -10.51 5.23
C ASN A 110 -2.36 -9.25 5.72
N LYS A 111 -2.76 -9.22 7.00
CA LYS A 111 -3.37 -8.03 7.62
C LYS A 111 -2.34 -7.24 8.43
N ALA A 112 -2.26 -5.94 8.20
CA ALA A 112 -1.52 -5.00 9.03
C ALA A 112 -2.48 -4.23 9.95
N ASN A 113 -2.05 -3.99 11.18
CA ASN A 113 -2.75 -3.18 12.18
C ASN A 113 -1.72 -2.25 12.84
N ILE A 114 -1.87 -0.94 12.65
CA ILE A 114 -0.91 0.07 13.10
C ILE A 114 -1.64 1.07 13.97
N GLN A 115 -1.24 1.16 15.24
CA GLN A 115 -1.75 2.17 16.16
C GLN A 115 -1.03 3.50 15.90
N ILE A 116 -1.78 4.52 15.53
CA ILE A 116 -1.33 5.90 15.35
C ILE A 116 -1.81 6.66 16.58
N LYS A 117 -0.87 6.99 17.46
CA LYS A 117 -1.17 7.76 18.67
C LYS A 117 -1.25 9.24 18.34
N ASP A 118 -2.11 9.95 19.05
CA ASP A 118 -2.12 11.40 19.00
C ASP A 118 -0.82 11.94 19.60
N VAL A 119 0.04 12.49 18.75
CA VAL A 119 1.18 13.26 19.21
C VAL A 119 0.63 14.67 19.44
N GLY A 120 0.00 14.85 20.61
CA GLY A 120 -0.78 16.02 20.94
C GLY A 120 -0.11 17.32 20.49
N ALA A 121 -0.85 18.11 19.71
CA ALA A 121 -0.63 19.50 19.33
C ALA A 121 0.79 20.05 19.60
N ASN A 122 1.71 19.88 18.64
CA ASN A 122 2.80 20.82 18.32
C ASN A 122 3.68 20.36 17.14
N SER A 123 3.07 19.88 16.07
CA SER A 123 3.80 19.74 14.81
C SER A 123 2.88 20.10 13.66
N GLU A 124 3.27 21.15 12.95
CA GLU A 124 2.70 21.51 11.65
C GLU A 124 2.80 20.28 10.73
N ILE A 125 1.66 19.88 10.17
CA ILE A 125 1.51 18.78 9.20
C ILE A 125 1.73 19.33 7.79
#